data_AF-A0A2S8VER0-F1
#
_entry.id   AF-A0A2S8VER0-F1
#
_cell.length_a   1.000
_cell.length_b   1.000
_cell.length_c   1.000
_cell.angle_alpha   90.00
_cell.angle_beta   90.00
_cell.angle_gamma   90.00
#
_symmetry.space_group_name_H-M   'P 1'
#
loop_
_entity.id
_entity.type
_entity.pdbx_description
1 polymer ?
#
loop_
_entity_poly.entity_id
_entity_poly.type
_entity_poly.pdbx_seq_one_letter_code
_entity_poly.pdbx_strand_id
1 'polypeptide(L)'
;MDVNMLTWRFNYYLTDWAHYRVSYTARFRPIAAVTKTVAAKSDCAAGQGEDTNPPTKYQLLENGAGLLKEYLAKAGGLYRRAGAGRIEALKWVGISETFSERVIIFNQL
;
A
#
# COMPACT_ATOMS: atom_id res chain seq x y z
N MET A 1 -2.50 6.66 12.70
CA MET A 1 -2.20 5.38 12.00
C MET A 1 -0.98 5.56 11.13
N ASP A 2 -0.26 4.47 10.89
CA ASP A 2 0.98 4.46 10.11
C ASP A 2 0.94 3.34 9.05
N VAL A 3 1.28 3.69 7.82
CA VAL A 3 1.35 2.76 6.67
C VAL A 3 2.75 2.87 6.11
N ASN A 4 3.52 1.79 6.20
CA ASN A 4 4.87 1.74 5.65
C ASN A 4 4.95 0.74 4.51
N MET A 5 5.43 1.19 3.35
CA MET A 5 5.80 0.29 2.27
C MET A 5 7.02 -0.52 2.72
N LEU A 6 6.89 -1.84 2.75
CA LEU A 6 7.99 -2.73 3.13
C LEU A 6 8.89 -3.00 1.92
N THR A 7 8.27 -3.36 0.79
CA THR A 7 8.99 -3.73 -0.42
C THR A 7 8.08 -3.64 -1.65
N TRP A 8 8.70 -3.49 -2.81
CA TRP A 8 8.08 -3.67 -4.12
C TRP A 8 9.04 -4.45 -5.00
N ARG A 9 8.49 -5.14 -6.01
CA ARG A 9 9.28 -5.96 -6.94
C ARG A 9 8.61 -6.05 -8.30
N PHE A 10 9.45 -6.26 -9.32
CA PHE A 10 9.02 -6.68 -10.64
C PHE A 10 8.88 -8.20 -10.70
N ASN A 11 7.77 -8.68 -11.24
CA ASN A 11 7.51 -10.10 -11.46
C ASN A 11 7.35 -10.30 -12.97
N TYR A 12 7.98 -11.34 -13.50
CA TYR A 12 7.88 -11.70 -14.90
C TYR A 12 6.56 -12.42 -15.19
N TYR A 13 6.05 -12.30 -16.42
CA TYR A 13 5.05 -13.23 -16.93
C TYR A 13 5.75 -14.48 -17.45
N LEU A 14 5.17 -15.67 -17.20
CA LEU A 14 5.78 -16.94 -17.62
C LEU A 14 5.92 -17.04 -19.14
N THR A 15 4.97 -16.47 -19.88
CA THR A 15 4.90 -16.48 -21.35
C THR A 15 5.46 -15.22 -21.99
N ASP A 16 5.79 -14.19 -21.19
CA ASP A 16 6.22 -12.89 -21.69
C ASP A 16 7.24 -12.25 -20.76
N TRP A 17 8.50 -12.35 -21.17
CA TRP A 17 9.64 -11.96 -20.34
C TRP A 17 10.04 -10.50 -20.55
N ALA A 18 9.47 -9.84 -21.57
CA ALA A 18 9.69 -8.42 -21.85
C ALA A 18 8.82 -7.54 -20.95
N HIS A 19 7.66 -8.05 -20.52
CA HIS A 19 6.70 -7.32 -19.72
C HIS A 19 6.68 -7.79 -18.26
N TYR A 20 6.24 -6.89 -17.38
CA TYR A 20 6.37 -7.05 -15.94
C TYR A 20 5.08 -6.72 -15.19
N ARG A 21 4.86 -7.43 -14.09
CA ARG A 21 3.90 -7.07 -13.05
C ARG A 21 4.61 -6.43 -11.88
N VAL A 22 4.15 -5.27 -11.44
CA VAL A 22 4.57 -4.68 -10.17
C VAL A 22 3.76 -5.31 -9.04
N SER A 23 4.43 -5.90 -8.06
CA SER A 23 3.81 -6.30 -6.79
C SER A 23 4.41 -5.51 -5.65
N TYR A 24 3.59 -5.25 -4.65
CA TYR A 24 3.93 -4.40 -3.52
C TYR A 24 3.46 -5.05 -2.22
N THR A 25 4.25 -4.85 -1.17
CA THR A 25 3.93 -5.29 0.20
C THR A 25 4.07 -4.11 1.13
N ALA A 26 3.05 -3.87 1.95
CA ALA A 26 3.05 -2.82 2.96
C ALA A 26 2.66 -3.39 4.32
N ARG A 27 3.10 -2.69 5.36
CA ARG A 27 2.73 -2.97 6.76
C ARG A 27 1.86 -1.83 7.27
N PHE A 28 0.69 -2.21 7.75
CA PHE A 28 -0.24 -1.33 8.43
C PHE A 28 -0.06 -1.46 9.94
N ARG A 29 0.12 -0.31 10.61
CA ARG A 29 0.24 -0.19 12.06
C ARG A 29 -0.77 0.86 12.56
N PRO A 30 -1.97 0.45 12.99
CA PRO A 30 -2.83 1.33 13.75
C PRO A 30 -2.15 1.68 15.08
N ILE A 31 -2.07 2.98 15.36
CA ILE A 31 -1.50 3.52 16.60
C ILE A 31 -2.68 4.07 17.39
N ALA A 32 -2.86 3.58 18.62
CA ALA A 32 -3.89 4.08 19.53
C ALA A 32 -3.58 5.53 19.91
N ALA A 33 -4.57 6.42 19.77
CA ALA A 33 -4.38 7.85 20.00
C ALA A 33 -3.95 8.18 21.43
N VAL A 34 -4.57 7.48 22.40
CA VAL A 34 -4.45 7.75 23.83
C VAL A 34 -3.11 7.27 24.37
N THR A 35 -2.74 6.04 24.07
CA THR A 35 -1.53 5.39 24.62
C THR A 35 -0.30 5.59 23.73
N LYS A 36 -0.48 6.08 22.49
CA LYS A 36 0.53 6.11 21.43
C LYS A 36 1.18 4.75 21.15
N THR A 37 0.54 3.65 21.55
CA THR A 37 1.03 2.29 21.32
C THR A 37 0.49 1.72 20.02
N VAL A 38 1.24 0.82 19.40
CA VAL A 38 0.78 0.07 18.22
C VAL A 38 -0.29 -0.92 18.68
N ALA A 39 -1.53 -0.69 18.24
CA ALA A 39 -2.68 -1.49 18.64
C ALA A 39 -2.73 -2.85 17.92
N ALA A 40 -2.23 -2.91 16.68
CA ALA A 40 -2.14 -4.12 15.88
C ALA A 40 -1.07 -3.96 14.78
N LYS A 41 -0.70 -5.05 14.13
CA LYS A 41 0.13 -5.06 12.92
C LYS A 41 -0.55 -5.96 11.89
N SER A 42 -0.68 -5.48 10.65
CA SER A 42 -1.08 -6.34 9.55
C SER A 42 -0.23 -6.07 8.32
N ASP A 43 0.27 -7.14 7.72
CA ASP A 43 0.93 -7.07 6.43
C ASP A 43 -0.12 -7.23 5.33
N CYS A 44 0.06 -6.50 4.24
CA CYS A 44 -0.81 -6.56 3.10
C CYS A 44 0.04 -6.60 1.84
N ALA A 45 -0.33 -7.47 0.90
CA ALA A 45 0.31 -7.60 -0.40
C ALA A 45 -0.72 -7.39 -1.51
N ALA A 46 -0.34 -6.72 -2.59
CA ALA A 46 -1.18 -6.60 -3.78
C ALA A 46 -0.33 -6.35 -5.03
N GLY A 47 -0.96 -6.50 -6.19
CA GLY A 47 -0.34 -6.33 -7.49
C GLY A 47 -0.93 -5.16 -8.25
N GLN A 48 -0.31 -4.78 -9.36
CA GLN A 48 -0.79 -3.72 -10.27
C GLN A 48 -2.23 -3.94 -10.77
N GLY A 49 -2.76 -5.17 -10.62
CA GLY A 49 -4.02 -5.63 -11.17
C GLY A 49 -3.80 -6.36 -12.50
N GLU A 50 -4.90 -6.72 -13.16
CA GLU A 50 -4.85 -7.18 -14.54
C GLU A 50 -4.67 -5.96 -15.45
N ASP A 51 -3.58 -5.95 -16.20
CA ASP A 51 -3.26 -4.95 -17.21
C ASP A 51 -3.24 -5.67 -18.56
N THR A 52 -4.09 -5.22 -19.48
CA THR A 52 -4.20 -5.79 -20.83
C THR A 52 -2.98 -5.49 -21.69
N ASN A 53 -2.18 -4.48 -21.32
CA ASN A 53 -0.93 -4.14 -21.98
C ASN A 53 0.16 -3.92 -20.92
N PRO A 54 0.66 -4.99 -20.30
CA PRO A 54 1.59 -4.88 -19.19
C PRO A 54 2.85 -4.13 -19.62
N PRO A 55 3.45 -3.30 -18.75
CA PRO A 55 4.59 -2.48 -19.13
C PRO A 55 5.89 -3.27 -19.15
N THR A 56 6.83 -2.85 -20.00
CA THR A 56 8.22 -3.27 -19.93
C THR A 56 8.94 -2.61 -18.76
N LYS A 57 10.08 -3.17 -18.35
CA LYS A 57 10.94 -2.53 -17.34
C LYS A 57 11.40 -1.14 -17.76
N TYR A 58 11.64 -0.92 -19.05
CA TYR A 58 12.03 0.39 -19.56
C TYR A 58 10.90 1.41 -19.35
N GLN A 59 9.67 1.08 -19.75
CA GLN A 59 8.49 1.94 -19.54
C GLN A 59 8.20 2.19 -18.05
N LEU A 60 8.49 1.24 -17.17
CA LEU A 60 8.34 1.45 -15.72
C LEU A 60 9.32 2.48 -15.15
N LEU A 61 10.51 2.61 -15.75
CA LEU A 61 11.61 3.41 -15.23
C LEU A 61 11.87 4.70 -16.01
N GLU A 62 11.31 4.84 -17.21
CA GLU A 62 11.38 6.08 -17.98
C GLU A 62 10.70 7.24 -17.26
N ASN A 63 11.01 8.47 -17.71
CA ASN A 63 10.47 9.71 -17.11
C ASN A 63 10.62 9.74 -15.57
N GLY A 64 11.80 9.34 -15.07
CA GLY A 64 12.06 9.29 -13.62
C GLY A 64 11.15 8.30 -12.87
N ALA A 65 10.85 7.16 -13.50
CA ALA A 65 9.97 6.11 -13.00
C ALA A 65 8.53 6.57 -12.73
N GLY A 66 7.99 7.45 -13.58
CA GLY A 66 6.65 8.03 -13.41
C GLY A 66 5.57 6.96 -13.30
N LEU A 67 5.57 6.00 -14.23
CA LEU A 67 4.57 4.92 -14.26
C LEU A 67 4.68 3.99 -13.03
N LEU A 68 5.89 3.64 -12.62
CA LEU A 68 6.10 2.86 -11.39
C LEU A 68 5.54 3.58 -10.16
N LYS A 69 5.81 4.90 -10.02
CA LYS A 69 5.29 5.70 -8.90
C LYS A 69 3.77 5.73 -8.89
N GLU A 70 3.12 5.80 -10.05
CA GLU A 70 1.67 5.75 -10.16
C GLU A 70 1.10 4.43 -9.64
N TYR A 71 1.65 3.28 -10.07
CA TYR A 71 1.23 1.98 -9.56
C TYR A 71 1.43 1.87 -8.04
N LEU A 72 2.56 2.34 -7.51
CA LEU A 72 2.83 2.35 -6.07
C LEU A 72 1.92 3.30 -5.28
N ALA A 73 1.51 4.43 -5.86
CA ALA A 73 0.55 5.35 -5.25
C ALA A 73 -0.86 4.75 -5.20
N LYS A 74 -1.33 4.15 -6.30
CA LYS A 74 -2.61 3.44 -6.37
C LYS A 74 -2.69 2.31 -5.35
N ALA A 75 -1.60 1.56 -5.24
CA ALA A 75 -1.36 0.52 -4.26
C ALA A 75 -1.52 1.02 -2.80
N GLY A 76 -0.81 2.10 -2.46
CA GLY A 76 -0.91 2.73 -1.13
C GLY A 76 -2.32 3.24 -0.80
N GLY A 77 -3.02 3.79 -1.80
CA GLY A 77 -4.41 4.23 -1.67
C GLY A 77 -5.38 3.09 -1.35
N LEU A 78 -5.21 1.91 -1.96
CA LEU A 78 -5.98 0.71 -1.63
C LEU A 78 -5.79 0.28 -0.18
N TYR A 79 -4.56 0.33 0.35
CA TYR A 79 -4.32 -0.05 1.75
C TYR A 79 -4.88 0.93 2.75
N ARG A 80 -4.89 2.23 2.44
CA ARG A 80 -5.56 3.21 3.30
C ARG A 80 -7.04 2.86 3.45
N ARG A 81 -7.70 2.45 2.36
CA ARG A 81 -9.11 2.03 2.37
C ARG A 81 -9.32 0.68 3.07
N ALA A 82 -8.48 -0.32 2.78
CA ALA A 82 -8.56 -1.63 3.43
C ALA A 82 -8.30 -1.54 4.95
N GLY A 83 -7.34 -0.71 5.36
CA GLY A 83 -7.06 -0.42 6.77
C GLY A 83 -8.25 0.26 7.46
N ALA A 84 -8.91 1.21 6.79
CA ALA A 84 -10.13 1.84 7.30
C ALA A 84 -11.26 0.82 7.51
N GLY A 85 -11.54 -0.05 6.52
CA GLY A 85 -12.57 -1.09 6.65
C GLY A 85 -12.25 -2.12 7.74
N ARG A 86 -10.97 -2.45 7.95
CA ARG A 86 -10.55 -3.33 9.05
C ARG A 86 -10.67 -2.67 10.42
N ILE A 87 -10.47 -1.35 10.52
CA ILE A 87 -10.76 -0.59 11.75
C ILE A 87 -12.27 -0.63 12.05
N GLU A 88 -13.14 -0.49 11.05
CA GLU A 88 -14.59 -0.65 11.26
C GLU A 88 -14.95 -2.06 11.74
N ALA A 89 -14.33 -3.11 11.20
CA ALA A 89 -14.50 -4.47 11.70
C ALA A 89 -13.99 -4.63 13.15
N LEU A 90 -12.90 -3.95 13.53
CA LEU A 90 -12.39 -3.96 14.91
C LEU A 90 -13.27 -3.18 15.89
N LYS A 91 -14.06 -2.19 15.44
CA LYS A 91 -15.10 -1.56 16.28
C LYS A 91 -16.14 -2.58 16.75
N TRP A 92 -16.50 -3.57 15.92
CA TRP A 92 -17.42 -4.66 16.30
C TRP A 92 -16.83 -5.64 17.31
N VAL A 93 -15.50 -5.65 17.49
CA VAL A 93 -14.78 -6.50 18.47
C VAL A 93 -14.48 -5.72 19.77
N GLY A 94 -15.14 -4.58 20.00
CA GLY A 94 -15.08 -3.86 21.28
C GLY A 94 -13.79 -3.06 21.51
N ILE A 95 -13.00 -2.77 20.47
CA ILE A 95 -11.86 -1.84 20.56
C ILE A 95 -12.38 -0.42 20.25
N SER A 96 -12.74 0.30 21.31
CA SER A 96 -13.53 1.54 21.24
C SER A 96 -12.80 2.76 20.64
N GLU A 97 -13.55 3.47 19.81
CA GLU A 97 -13.71 4.93 19.79
C GLU A 97 -12.48 5.84 19.91
N THR A 98 -12.01 6.33 18.76
CA THR A 98 -11.71 7.75 18.42
C THR A 98 -10.66 7.76 17.32
N PHE A 99 -11.05 8.03 16.07
CA PHE A 99 -10.08 8.56 15.09
C PHE A 99 -10.82 9.19 13.90
N SER A 100 -11.30 10.41 14.13
CA SER A 100 -11.60 11.33 13.04
C SER A 100 -10.29 11.97 12.56
N GLU A 101 -10.13 12.00 11.23
CA GLU A 101 -9.37 12.96 10.43
C GLU A 101 -8.06 13.52 10.99
N ARG A 102 -6.95 13.08 10.39
CA ARG A 102 -5.84 13.91 9.87
C ARG A 102 -4.68 13.00 9.47
N VAL A 103 -4.42 12.89 8.17
CA VAL A 103 -3.10 12.49 7.65
C VAL A 103 -2.79 13.39 6.46
N ILE A 104 -2.20 14.55 6.77
CA ILE A 104 -1.43 15.34 5.81
C ILE A 104 0.05 14.91 5.96
N ILE A 105 0.55 14.45 4.81
CA ILE A 105 1.92 14.24 4.30
C ILE A 105 3.05 14.98 5.03
N PHE A 106 4.16 14.32 5.41
CA PHE A 106 5.43 14.24 4.66
C PHE A 106 6.57 13.65 5.49
N ASN A 107 7.39 12.86 4.80
CA ASN A 107 8.70 12.36 5.18
C ASN A 107 9.76 13.43 4.88
N GLN A 108 10.58 13.78 5.88
CA GLN A 108 11.85 14.50 5.84
C GLN A 108 12.60 13.92 7.06
N LEU A 109 13.74 13.25 7.01
CA LEU A 109 14.82 13.05 6.04
C LEU A 109 15.40 11.65 6.31
#